data_AF-A0A822DQ12-F1
#
_entry.id   AF-A0A822DQ12-F1
#
_cell.length_a   1.000
_cell.length_b   1.000
_cell.length_c   1.000
_cell.angle_alpha   90.00
_cell.angle_beta   90.00
_cell.angle_gamma   90.00
#
_symmetry.space_group_name_H-M   'P 1'
#
loop_
_entity.id
_entity.type
_entity.pdbx_description
1 polymer ?
#
loop_
_entity_poly.entity_id
_entity_poly.type
_entity_poly.pdbx_seq_one_letter_code
_entity_poly.pdbx_strand_id
1 'polypeptide(L)'
;MGGSIGGIVTAAYLTKYFKRITIIESDDVLSDTFMKSTPNQLLDYRCRLASPTSLGRSGVSQMYHSHVLAGEGYIILQELFPQLKDKLLNEYDVRDYSLKTECRFVVNGFVLNQDLTEDFLWLGIDRFTLETVMRKELCLQYGNQIEWKCNSRVVQLIVDQSLNIVKGIKYRQKHHVDSSSIDLYGDFIIDCTGRNTSSVKWLKERFNLIVPTIQIHFGAGYVTFVGERFKTGDPSLDSKHIIGYGLSPPDKNTGVGIIPIHEIKTMDENSLGTLSTFTLQCANYEYPPNDSYENLLEWIKEKLDPE
;
A
#
# COMPACT_ATOMS: atom_id res chain seq x y z
N MET A 1 13.06 10.97 -3.82
CA MET A 1 13.12 10.66 -2.37
C MET A 1 11.93 9.78 -2.04
N GLY A 2 12.11 8.68 -1.31
CA GLY A 2 11.07 7.67 -1.08
C GLY A 2 11.04 6.64 -2.21
N GLY A 3 11.03 5.36 -1.82
CA GLY A 3 11.13 4.18 -2.70
C GLY A 3 9.95 3.19 -2.58
N SER A 4 8.80 3.70 -2.14
CA SER A 4 7.49 3.00 -2.20
C SER A 4 6.84 3.21 -3.58
N ILE A 5 5.58 2.82 -3.75
CA ILE A 5 4.83 2.83 -5.02
C ILE A 5 5.05 4.13 -5.82
N GLY A 6 4.80 5.29 -5.22
CA GLY A 6 4.96 6.59 -5.92
C GLY A 6 6.40 6.86 -6.38
N GLY A 7 7.40 6.46 -5.59
CA GLY A 7 8.81 6.57 -5.96
C GLY A 7 9.19 5.61 -7.09
N ILE A 8 8.71 4.37 -7.04
CA ILE A 8 8.94 3.33 -8.05
C ILE A 8 8.35 3.74 -9.40
N VAL A 9 7.06 4.14 -9.42
CA VAL A 9 6.37 4.59 -10.64
C VAL A 9 7.06 5.82 -11.24
N THR A 10 7.39 6.80 -10.40
CA THR A 10 8.09 8.01 -10.84
C THR A 10 9.45 7.66 -11.44
N ALA A 11 10.23 6.81 -10.77
CA ALA A 11 11.54 6.40 -11.27
C ALA A 11 11.41 5.67 -12.61
N ALA A 12 10.51 4.69 -12.73
CA ALA A 12 10.26 3.98 -13.98
C ALA A 12 9.94 4.95 -15.13
N TYR A 13 9.02 5.89 -14.90
CA TYR A 13 8.65 6.88 -15.91
C TYR A 13 9.83 7.76 -16.32
N LEU A 14 10.63 8.21 -15.36
CA LEU A 14 11.77 9.09 -15.61
C LEU A 14 12.93 8.43 -16.37
N THR A 15 12.99 7.10 -16.45
CA THR A 15 14.01 6.39 -17.26
C THR A 15 13.94 6.75 -18.74
N LYS A 16 12.79 7.26 -19.21
CA LYS A 16 12.61 7.78 -20.58
C LYS A 16 13.43 9.05 -20.84
N TYR A 17 13.81 9.80 -19.80
CA TYR A 17 14.39 11.13 -19.91
C TYR A 17 15.75 11.28 -19.23
N PHE A 18 16.04 10.47 -18.21
CA PHE A 18 17.25 10.59 -17.39
C PHE A 18 18.12 9.34 -17.47
N LYS A 19 19.41 9.52 -17.76
CA LYS A 19 20.40 8.44 -17.81
C LYS A 19 20.69 7.81 -16.45
N ARG A 20 20.47 8.56 -15.37
CA ARG A 20 20.73 8.12 -14.00
C ARG A 20 19.65 8.67 -13.08
N ILE A 21 19.08 7.79 -12.27
CA ILE A 21 18.05 8.10 -11.29
C ILE A 21 18.50 7.49 -9.97
N THR A 22 18.57 8.30 -8.91
CA THR A 22 18.93 7.82 -7.58
C THR A 22 17.70 7.86 -6.67
N ILE A 23 17.30 6.70 -6.16
CA ILE A 23 16.21 6.57 -5.18
C ILE A 23 16.82 6.50 -3.78
N ILE A 24 16.46 7.47 -2.94
CA ILE A 24 16.83 7.48 -1.52
C ILE A 24 15.68 6.92 -0.71
N GLU A 25 15.92 5.82 -0.01
CA GLU A 25 14.92 5.14 0.81
C GLU A 25 15.45 4.89 2.22
N SER A 26 14.61 5.20 3.21
CA SER A 26 14.89 5.10 4.62
C SER A 26 15.01 3.66 5.12
N ASP A 27 14.30 2.72 4.51
CA ASP A 27 14.34 1.30 4.85
C ASP A 27 15.29 0.50 3.94
N ASP A 28 15.63 -0.73 4.33
CA ASP A 28 16.52 -1.61 3.56
C ASP A 28 15.79 -2.36 2.45
N VAL A 29 15.25 -1.61 1.50
CA VAL A 29 14.20 -2.15 0.63
C VAL A 29 14.64 -3.13 -0.44
N LEU A 30 15.95 -3.34 -0.57
CA LEU A 30 16.56 -4.30 -1.49
C LEU A 30 17.06 -5.57 -0.79
N SER A 31 17.30 -5.50 0.52
CA SER A 31 17.85 -6.62 1.30
C SER A 31 16.90 -7.14 2.36
N ASP A 32 15.71 -6.56 2.46
CA ASP A 32 14.71 -6.98 3.43
C ASP A 32 14.15 -8.37 3.16
N THR A 33 13.34 -8.83 4.11
CA THR A 33 12.67 -10.12 4.04
C THR A 33 11.84 -10.24 2.76
N PHE A 34 11.07 -9.20 2.40
CA PHE A 34 10.14 -9.26 1.28
C PHE A 34 10.82 -9.45 -0.08
N MET A 35 11.90 -8.72 -0.37
CA MET A 35 12.63 -8.87 -1.62
C MET A 35 13.16 -10.29 -1.83
N LYS A 36 13.52 -10.96 -0.73
CA LYS A 36 14.05 -12.33 -0.72
C LYS A 36 12.98 -13.41 -0.68
N SER A 37 11.72 -13.04 -0.47
CA SER A 37 10.63 -13.98 -0.24
C SER A 37 10.06 -14.54 -1.54
N THR A 38 9.67 -15.82 -1.47
CA THR A 38 8.80 -16.47 -2.45
C THR A 38 7.35 -15.97 -2.27
N PRO A 39 6.50 -16.14 -3.29
CA PRO A 39 5.06 -15.89 -3.19
C PRO A 39 4.38 -16.49 -1.96
N ASN A 40 4.64 -17.77 -1.67
CA ASN A 40 4.06 -18.45 -0.51
C ASN A 40 4.55 -17.89 0.82
N GLN A 41 5.82 -17.46 0.89
CA GLN A 41 6.34 -16.78 2.08
C GLN A 41 5.68 -15.42 2.29
N LEU A 42 5.47 -14.66 1.20
CA LEU A 42 4.75 -13.39 1.26
C LEU A 42 3.35 -13.59 1.84
N LEU A 43 2.60 -14.59 1.37
CA LEU A 43 1.28 -14.95 1.91
C LEU A 43 1.34 -15.29 3.40
N ASP A 44 2.29 -16.12 3.81
CA ASP A 44 2.47 -16.53 5.21
C ASP A 44 2.77 -15.35 6.15
N TYR A 45 3.55 -14.35 5.71
CA TYR A 45 3.77 -13.14 6.52
C TYR A 45 2.47 -12.36 6.76
N ARG A 46 1.54 -12.37 5.80
CA ARG A 46 0.22 -11.74 5.95
C ARG A 46 -0.58 -12.40 7.07
N CYS A 47 -0.64 -13.74 7.03
CA CYS A 47 -1.43 -14.54 7.98
C CYS A 47 -0.95 -14.40 9.41
N ARG A 48 0.34 -14.14 9.62
CA ARG A 48 0.94 -14.01 10.97
C ARG A 48 0.93 -12.59 11.53
N LEU A 49 0.37 -11.61 10.81
CA LEU A 49 0.36 -10.18 11.19
C LEU A 49 1.75 -9.67 11.64
N ALA A 50 2.81 -10.16 11.01
CA ALA A 50 4.16 -9.82 11.43
C ALA A 50 4.36 -8.29 11.36
N SER A 51 4.90 -7.69 12.43
CA SER A 51 5.01 -6.23 12.49
C SER A 51 5.92 -5.70 11.35
N PRO A 52 5.61 -4.53 10.75
CA PRO A 52 6.47 -3.96 9.72
C PRO A 52 7.92 -3.81 10.18
N THR A 53 8.14 -3.41 11.43
CA THR A 53 9.48 -3.34 12.05
C THR A 53 10.21 -4.68 12.04
N SER A 54 9.53 -5.78 12.42
CA SER A 54 10.13 -7.12 12.41
C SER A 54 10.51 -7.62 11.01
N LEU A 55 9.88 -7.07 9.97
CA LEU A 55 10.15 -7.39 8.56
C LEU A 55 11.08 -6.38 7.88
N GLY A 56 11.67 -5.44 8.64
CA GLY A 56 12.59 -4.43 8.13
C GLY A 56 11.92 -3.26 7.41
N ARG A 57 10.62 -3.05 7.60
CA ARG A 57 9.77 -2.03 6.96
C ARG A 57 9.04 -1.12 7.93
N SER A 58 9.74 -0.58 8.92
CA SER A 58 9.14 0.31 9.91
C SER A 58 8.59 1.62 9.30
N GLY A 59 9.00 2.00 8.09
CA GLY A 59 8.52 3.18 7.38
C GLY A 59 7.18 3.02 6.64
N VAL A 60 6.64 1.80 6.53
CA VAL A 60 5.44 1.54 5.72
C VAL A 60 4.20 1.42 6.62
N SER A 61 3.36 2.45 6.61
CA SER A 61 2.04 2.36 7.23
C SER A 61 1.13 1.44 6.41
N GLN A 62 0.30 0.64 7.07
CA GLN A 62 -0.77 -0.15 6.45
C GLN A 62 -0.27 -1.13 5.39
N MET A 63 0.84 -1.79 5.68
CA MET A 63 1.53 -2.71 4.78
C MET A 63 0.62 -3.84 4.25
N TYR A 64 -0.33 -4.31 5.07
CA TYR A 64 -1.27 -5.38 4.71
C TYR A 64 -2.59 -4.89 4.12
N HIS A 65 -2.76 -3.58 3.93
CA HIS A 65 -3.99 -3.06 3.37
C HIS A 65 -4.15 -3.50 1.91
N SER A 66 -5.34 -3.99 1.59
CA SER A 66 -5.71 -4.33 0.22
C SER A 66 -5.80 -3.07 -0.63
N HIS A 67 -5.18 -3.11 -1.79
CA HIS A 67 -5.36 -2.16 -2.86
C HIS A 67 -6.17 -2.80 -3.98
N VAL A 68 -6.93 -1.96 -4.66
CA VAL A 68 -7.55 -2.27 -5.94
C VAL A 68 -6.89 -1.36 -6.96
N LEU A 69 -6.24 -1.96 -7.96
CA LEU A 69 -5.71 -1.20 -9.10
C LEU A 69 -6.86 -0.92 -10.07
N ALA A 70 -7.37 0.30 -10.08
CA ALA A 70 -8.52 0.69 -10.89
C ALA A 70 -8.17 1.73 -11.98
N GLY A 71 -8.87 1.61 -13.11
CA GLY A 71 -8.89 2.61 -14.18
C GLY A 71 -7.52 2.95 -14.76
N GLU A 72 -7.28 4.24 -15.01
CA GLU A 72 -6.05 4.76 -15.63
C GLU A 72 -4.77 4.40 -14.87
N GLY A 73 -4.83 4.31 -13.54
CA GLY A 73 -3.66 3.92 -12.74
C GLY A 73 -3.16 2.52 -13.09
N TYR A 74 -4.08 1.60 -13.38
CA TYR A 74 -3.75 0.26 -13.84
C TYR A 74 -3.14 0.27 -15.24
N ILE A 75 -3.70 1.05 -16.17
CA ILE A 75 -3.20 1.19 -17.55
C ILE A 75 -1.75 1.70 -17.54
N ILE A 76 -1.49 2.78 -16.81
CA ILE A 76 -0.14 3.36 -16.68
C ILE A 76 0.84 2.36 -16.08
N LEU A 77 0.40 1.57 -15.08
CA LEU A 77 1.25 0.53 -14.49
C LEU A 77 1.60 -0.57 -15.49
N GLN A 78 0.68 -0.98 -16.38
CA GLN A 78 0.99 -1.94 -17.44
C GLN A 78 1.96 -1.37 -18.46
N GLU A 79 1.86 -0.09 -18.82
CA GLU A 79 2.81 0.55 -19.73
C GLU A 79 4.23 0.62 -19.14
N LEU A 80 4.33 0.90 -17.83
CA LEU A 80 5.61 0.99 -17.13
C LEU A 80 6.20 -0.38 -16.75
N PHE A 81 5.34 -1.36 -16.50
CA PHE A 81 5.72 -2.72 -16.09
C PHE A 81 4.88 -3.75 -16.86
N PRO A 82 5.21 -4.06 -18.13
CA PRO A 82 4.36 -4.88 -19.00
C PRO A 82 4.06 -6.31 -18.50
N GLN A 83 4.94 -6.87 -17.66
CA GLN A 83 4.76 -8.21 -17.08
C GLN A 83 4.11 -8.17 -15.70
N LEU A 84 3.75 -7.00 -15.17
CA LEU A 84 3.28 -6.87 -13.79
C LEU A 84 2.02 -7.70 -13.55
N LYS A 85 1.01 -7.59 -14.41
CA LYS A 85 -0.23 -8.38 -14.26
C LYS A 85 0.07 -9.86 -14.26
N ASP A 86 0.76 -10.34 -15.30
CA ASP A 86 0.98 -11.77 -15.51
C ASP A 86 1.78 -12.38 -14.37
N LYS A 87 2.76 -11.65 -13.83
CA LYS A 87 3.48 -12.09 -12.64
C LYS A 87 2.58 -12.14 -11.43
N LEU A 88 1.80 -11.08 -11.18
CA LEU A 88 0.88 -11.05 -10.04
C LEU A 88 -0.09 -12.24 -10.07
N LEU A 89 -0.69 -12.52 -11.23
CA LEU A 89 -1.63 -13.63 -11.40
C LEU A 89 -0.94 -15.00 -11.29
N ASN A 90 0.15 -15.21 -12.04
CA ASN A 90 0.70 -16.56 -12.23
C ASN A 90 1.77 -16.93 -11.18
N GLU A 91 2.46 -15.95 -10.61
CA GLU A 91 3.50 -16.19 -9.61
C GLU A 91 3.03 -15.86 -8.19
N TYR A 92 2.23 -14.81 -8.01
CA TYR A 92 1.87 -14.30 -6.67
C TYR A 92 0.47 -14.68 -6.19
N ASP A 93 -0.21 -15.55 -6.94
CA ASP A 93 -1.58 -16.02 -6.69
C ASP A 93 -2.57 -14.87 -6.44
N VAL A 94 -2.36 -13.76 -7.15
CA VAL A 94 -3.29 -12.65 -7.16
C VAL A 94 -4.43 -12.98 -8.12
N ARG A 95 -5.62 -12.46 -7.83
CA ARG A 95 -6.82 -12.73 -8.63
C ARG A 95 -7.44 -11.43 -9.16
N ASP A 96 -7.95 -11.54 -10.39
CA ASP A 96 -8.89 -10.58 -10.97
C ASP A 96 -10.31 -10.92 -10.52
N TYR A 97 -11.05 -9.90 -10.10
CA TYR A 97 -12.45 -9.99 -9.71
C TYR A 97 -13.33 -9.22 -10.69
N SER A 98 -14.37 -9.86 -11.20
CA SER A 98 -15.45 -9.20 -11.92
C SER A 98 -16.16 -8.22 -11.01
N LEU A 99 -16.09 -6.92 -11.30
CA LEU A 99 -16.82 -5.91 -10.55
C LEU A 99 -18.34 -6.12 -10.68
N LYS A 100 -18.83 -6.67 -11.79
CA LYS A 100 -20.26 -6.90 -12.00
C LYS A 100 -20.80 -8.13 -11.28
N THR A 101 -20.02 -9.22 -11.23
CA THR A 101 -20.53 -10.53 -10.79
C THR A 101 -19.88 -11.06 -9.51
N GLU A 102 -18.66 -10.62 -9.20
CA GLU A 102 -17.86 -11.13 -8.08
C GLU A 102 -17.58 -10.08 -7.01
N CYS A 103 -18.15 -8.88 -7.15
CA CYS A 103 -18.07 -7.81 -6.17
C CYS A 103 -19.49 -7.45 -5.70
N ARG A 104 -19.63 -7.14 -4.41
CA ARG A 104 -20.86 -6.60 -3.85
C ARG A 104 -20.52 -5.49 -2.86
N PHE A 105 -20.75 -4.24 -3.28
CA PHE A 105 -20.54 -3.08 -2.44
C PHE A 105 -21.88 -2.46 -2.05
N VAL A 106 -22.20 -2.50 -0.76
CA VAL A 106 -23.42 -1.94 -0.19
C VAL A 106 -23.08 -0.66 0.55
N VAL A 107 -23.68 0.46 0.14
CA VAL A 107 -23.58 1.75 0.85
C VAL A 107 -25.00 2.26 1.07
N ASN A 108 -25.35 2.58 2.31
CA ASN A 108 -26.69 3.04 2.71
C ASN A 108 -27.82 2.11 2.23
N GLY A 109 -27.56 0.80 2.17
CA GLY A 109 -28.52 -0.21 1.69
C GLY A 109 -28.58 -0.37 0.17
N PHE A 110 -27.84 0.43 -0.61
CA PHE A 110 -27.79 0.34 -2.07
C PHE A 110 -26.58 -0.44 -2.54
N VAL A 111 -26.78 -1.35 -3.49
CA VAL A 111 -25.69 -2.09 -4.15
C VAL A 111 -25.11 -1.21 -5.27
N LEU A 112 -23.88 -0.75 -5.11
CA LEU A 112 -23.26 0.27 -5.98
C LEU A 112 -23.04 -0.19 -7.43
N ASN A 113 -22.83 -1.49 -7.64
CA ASN A 113 -22.45 -2.07 -8.91
C ASN A 113 -23.60 -2.75 -9.66
N GLN A 114 -24.84 -2.65 -9.15
CA GLN A 114 -26.00 -3.37 -9.68
C GLN A 114 -26.37 -2.98 -11.12
N ASP A 115 -26.12 -1.72 -11.50
CA ASP A 115 -26.54 -1.14 -12.79
C ASP A 115 -25.39 -1.09 -13.81
N LEU A 116 -24.25 -1.72 -13.52
CA LEU A 116 -23.11 -1.75 -14.45
C LEU A 116 -23.48 -2.49 -15.74
N THR A 117 -23.46 -1.76 -16.85
CA THR A 117 -23.71 -2.32 -18.19
C THR A 117 -22.53 -3.16 -18.68
N GLU A 118 -21.31 -2.71 -18.40
CA GLU A 118 -20.05 -3.39 -18.72
C GLU A 118 -19.40 -3.96 -17.46
N ASP A 119 -18.59 -5.01 -17.65
CA ASP A 119 -17.83 -5.59 -16.54
C ASP A 119 -16.39 -5.06 -16.52
N PHE A 120 -15.91 -4.78 -15.32
CA PHE A 120 -14.56 -4.27 -15.08
C PHE A 120 -13.82 -5.26 -14.18
N LEU A 121 -12.58 -5.58 -14.54
CA LEU A 121 -11.75 -6.46 -13.73
C LEU A 121 -11.00 -5.65 -12.66
N TRP A 122 -11.10 -6.11 -11.42
CA TRP A 122 -10.41 -5.56 -10.26
C TRP A 122 -9.31 -6.51 -9.82
N LEU A 123 -8.07 -6.08 -9.94
CA LEU A 123 -6.94 -6.81 -9.40
C LEU A 123 -6.83 -6.53 -7.89
N GLY A 124 -7.28 -7.47 -7.06
CA GLY A 124 -7.26 -7.36 -5.61
C GLY A 124 -5.89 -7.78 -5.05
N ILE A 125 -5.10 -6.82 -4.59
CA ILE A 125 -3.71 -7.06 -4.17
C ILE A 125 -3.35 -6.25 -2.93
N ASP A 126 -2.68 -6.85 -1.95
CA ASP A 126 -2.14 -6.09 -0.83
C ASP A 126 -0.97 -5.18 -1.24
N ARG A 127 -0.78 -4.11 -0.48
CA ARG A 127 0.23 -3.09 -0.77
C ARG A 127 1.64 -3.66 -0.91
N PHE A 128 2.04 -4.53 0.01
CA PHE A 128 3.43 -4.96 0.08
C PHE A 128 3.80 -5.90 -1.06
N THR A 129 2.88 -6.75 -1.52
CA THR A 129 3.08 -7.63 -2.66
C THR A 129 3.19 -6.80 -3.91
N LEU A 130 2.26 -5.86 -4.11
CA LEU A 130 2.33 -4.92 -5.22
C LEU A 130 3.67 -4.18 -5.23
N GLU A 131 4.06 -3.59 -4.11
CA GLU A 131 5.31 -2.83 -3.99
C GLU A 131 6.56 -3.70 -4.21
N THR A 132 6.55 -4.94 -3.71
CA THR A 132 7.66 -5.89 -3.88
C THR A 132 7.81 -6.30 -5.33
N VAL A 133 6.72 -6.66 -6.00
CA VAL A 133 6.75 -7.07 -7.41
C VAL A 133 7.16 -5.89 -8.29
N MET A 134 6.57 -4.71 -8.08
CA MET A 134 6.98 -3.49 -8.79
C MET A 134 8.46 -3.15 -8.57
N ARG A 135 8.99 -3.34 -7.36
CA ARG A 135 10.41 -3.10 -7.09
C ARG A 135 11.31 -4.11 -7.78
N LYS A 136 10.95 -5.40 -7.76
CA LYS A 136 11.67 -6.45 -8.50
C LYS A 136 11.70 -6.10 -9.99
N GLU A 137 10.56 -5.74 -10.57
CA GLU A 137 10.48 -5.32 -11.97
C GLU A 137 11.31 -4.09 -12.27
N LEU A 138 11.27 -3.07 -11.41
CA LEU A 138 12.08 -1.87 -11.57
C LEU A 138 13.58 -2.18 -11.62
N CYS A 139 14.06 -3.01 -10.69
CA CYS A 139 15.46 -3.43 -10.63
C CYS A 139 15.86 -4.27 -11.85
N LEU A 140 14.99 -5.18 -12.30
CA LEU A 140 15.24 -6.04 -13.46
C LEU A 140 15.27 -5.24 -14.77
N GLN A 141 14.29 -4.37 -14.99
CA GLN A 141 14.13 -3.66 -16.26
C GLN A 141 15.06 -2.45 -16.37
N TYR A 142 15.37 -1.78 -15.26
CA TYR A 142 16.05 -0.48 -15.26
C TYR A 142 17.27 -0.40 -14.35
N GLY A 143 17.82 -1.54 -13.89
CA GLY A 143 18.94 -1.60 -12.95
C GLY A 143 20.22 -0.86 -13.40
N ASN A 144 20.41 -0.66 -14.70
CA ASN A 144 21.55 0.11 -15.23
C ASN A 144 21.38 1.63 -15.09
N GLN A 145 20.13 2.11 -14.93
CA GLN A 145 19.80 3.55 -14.82
C GLN A 145 19.43 3.93 -13.38
N ILE A 146 18.97 2.97 -12.58
CA ILE A 146 18.45 3.21 -11.24
C ILE A 146 19.45 2.77 -10.19
N GLU A 147 19.87 3.73 -9.37
CA GLU A 147 20.69 3.51 -8.18
C GLU A 147 19.83 3.64 -6.93
N TRP A 148 19.93 2.67 -6.02
CA TRP A 148 19.25 2.72 -4.73
C TRP A 148 20.23 3.10 -3.61
N LYS A 149 19.86 4.08 -2.80
CA LYS A 149 20.46 4.33 -1.49
C LYS A 149 19.45 3.98 -0.42
N CYS A 150 19.47 2.71 0.00
CA CYS A 150 18.65 2.20 1.10
C CYS A 150 19.22 2.62 2.46
N ASN A 151 18.48 2.37 3.54
CA ASN A 151 18.86 2.76 4.90
C ASN A 151 19.25 4.24 5.04
N SER A 152 18.67 5.10 4.19
CA SER A 152 19.10 6.48 3.97
C SER A 152 17.93 7.44 4.13
N ARG A 153 18.05 8.38 5.06
CA ARG A 153 17.03 9.41 5.29
C ARG A 153 17.51 10.75 4.79
N VAL A 154 16.72 11.40 3.94
CA VAL A 154 16.98 12.79 3.56
C VAL A 154 16.68 13.71 4.73
N VAL A 155 17.61 14.61 5.02
CA VAL A 155 17.53 15.52 6.19
C VAL A 155 17.47 16.99 5.78
N GLN A 156 17.89 17.34 4.56
CA GLN A 156 17.89 18.73 4.10
C GLN A 156 17.92 18.85 2.57
N LEU A 157 17.42 19.97 2.04
CA LEU A 157 17.71 20.42 0.67
C LEU A 157 19.05 21.18 0.63
N ILE A 158 19.80 20.98 -0.46
CA ILE A 158 20.93 21.82 -0.85
C ILE A 158 20.37 22.84 -1.84
N VAL A 159 20.50 24.12 -1.51
CA VAL A 159 19.88 25.21 -2.28
C VAL A 159 20.93 26.21 -2.75
N ASP A 160 20.64 26.86 -3.86
CA ASP A 160 21.25 28.11 -4.25
C ASP A 160 20.22 29.22 -4.10
N GLN A 161 20.38 30.05 -3.07
CA GLN A 161 19.39 31.08 -2.76
C GLN A 161 19.49 32.27 -3.72
N SER A 162 20.65 32.49 -4.35
CA SER A 162 20.83 33.55 -5.35
C SER A 162 20.11 33.25 -6.65
N LEU A 163 20.09 31.97 -7.04
CA LEU A 163 19.42 31.47 -8.24
C LEU A 163 18.00 30.95 -7.96
N ASN A 164 17.59 30.90 -6.68
CA ASN A 164 16.32 30.34 -6.23
C ASN A 164 16.08 28.89 -6.72
N ILE A 165 17.11 28.04 -6.65
CA ILE A 165 17.05 26.64 -7.12
C ILE A 165 17.45 25.64 -6.04
N VAL A 166 16.88 24.45 -6.12
CA VAL A 166 17.34 23.26 -5.37
C VAL A 166 18.40 22.56 -6.23
N LYS A 167 19.62 22.39 -5.69
CA LYS A 167 20.75 21.74 -6.38
C LYS A 167 20.92 20.27 -6.00
N GLY A 168 20.26 19.84 -4.93
CA GLY A 168 20.46 18.52 -4.36
C GLY A 168 19.85 18.37 -2.99
N ILE A 169 20.29 17.31 -2.31
CA ILE A 169 19.84 16.91 -0.99
C ILE A 169 21.02 16.54 -0.10
N LYS A 170 20.82 16.63 1.21
CA LYS A 170 21.67 15.99 2.21
C LYS A 170 20.94 14.80 2.79
N TYR A 171 21.58 13.64 2.86
CA TYR A 171 21.00 12.45 3.47
C TYR A 171 21.93 11.82 4.50
N ARG A 172 21.38 11.08 5.46
CA ARG A 172 22.13 10.33 6.47
C ARG A 172 21.84 8.84 6.31
N GLN A 173 22.87 8.01 6.40
CA GLN A 173 22.74 6.55 6.46
C GLN A 173 22.59 6.08 7.90
N LYS A 174 21.60 5.22 8.18
CA LYS A 174 21.27 4.72 9.53
C LYS A 174 22.43 3.96 10.20
N HIS A 175 23.29 3.31 9.42
CA HIS A 175 24.37 2.42 9.92
C HIS A 175 25.79 2.96 9.73
N HIS A 176 25.94 4.23 9.34
CA HIS A 176 27.27 4.83 9.21
C HIS A 176 27.76 5.32 10.58
N VAL A 177 28.96 4.87 10.97
CA VAL A 177 29.61 5.18 12.27
C VAL A 177 29.78 6.69 12.46
N ASP A 178 30.08 7.38 11.36
CA ASP A 178 30.13 8.82 11.31
C ASP A 178 28.78 9.34 10.80
N SER A 179 27.91 9.75 11.72
CA SER A 179 26.52 10.17 11.47
C SER A 179 26.38 11.49 10.68
N SER A 180 27.45 11.87 9.97
CA SER A 180 27.52 13.02 9.09
C SER A 180 26.56 12.86 7.90
N SER A 181 26.02 13.99 7.44
CA SER A 181 25.16 14.01 6.26
C SER A 181 26.01 13.99 5.00
N ILE A 182 25.63 13.18 4.02
CA ILE A 182 26.25 13.08 2.71
C ILE A 182 25.48 13.98 1.74
N ASP A 183 26.22 14.79 0.97
CA ASP A 183 25.66 15.64 -0.07
C ASP A 183 25.47 14.84 -1.36
N LEU A 184 24.28 14.95 -1.97
CA LEU A 184 23.97 14.37 -3.27
C LEU A 184 23.33 15.43 -4.15
N TYR A 185 23.98 15.73 -5.27
CA TYR A 185 23.51 16.69 -6.26
C TYR A 185 22.72 16.00 -7.37
N GLY A 186 21.74 16.72 -7.92
CA GLY A 186 20.94 16.24 -9.03
C GLY A 186 20.22 17.37 -9.73
N ASP A 187 19.95 17.18 -11.03
CA ASP A 187 19.29 18.19 -11.87
C ASP A 187 17.80 18.36 -11.51
N PHE A 188 17.18 17.29 -11.01
CA PHE A 188 15.78 17.28 -10.62
C PHE A 188 15.54 16.45 -9.36
N ILE A 189 14.92 17.06 -8.35
CA ILE A 189 14.63 16.43 -7.06
C ILE A 189 13.13 16.25 -6.91
N ILE A 190 12.69 14.99 -6.87
CA ILE A 190 11.28 14.64 -6.65
C ILE A 190 11.10 14.08 -5.25
N ASP A 191 10.09 14.59 -4.55
CA ASP A 191 9.68 14.09 -3.25
C ASP A 191 8.49 13.13 -3.35
N CYS A 192 8.73 11.85 -3.08
CA CYS A 192 7.73 10.79 -2.98
C CYS A 192 7.70 10.20 -1.55
N THR A 193 8.07 10.98 -0.52
CA THR A 193 8.10 10.53 0.89
C THR A 193 6.72 10.54 1.58
N GLY A 194 5.67 10.92 0.87
CA GLY A 194 4.27 10.80 1.29
C GLY A 194 3.84 11.82 2.34
N ARG A 195 2.88 11.43 3.20
CA ARG A 195 2.19 12.32 4.16
C ARG A 195 3.13 13.07 5.10
N ASN A 196 4.27 12.48 5.43
CA ASN A 196 5.25 13.05 6.36
C ASN A 196 6.40 13.77 5.62
N THR A 197 6.15 14.27 4.41
CA THR A 197 7.14 15.04 3.64
C THR A 197 7.68 16.22 4.45
N SER A 198 9.00 16.33 4.47
CA SER A 198 9.70 17.49 5.03
C SER A 198 9.96 18.58 3.97
N SER A 199 9.67 18.33 2.69
CA SER A 199 9.97 19.28 1.61
C SER A 199 9.17 20.56 1.73
N VAL A 200 7.90 20.50 2.14
CA VAL A 200 7.08 21.71 2.37
C VAL A 200 7.74 22.61 3.41
N LYS A 201 8.22 22.02 4.51
CA LYS A 201 8.98 22.72 5.56
C LYS A 201 10.28 23.31 4.99
N TRP A 202 11.08 22.51 4.29
CA TRP A 202 12.36 22.97 3.74
C TRP A 202 12.21 24.09 2.70
N LEU A 203 11.21 24.01 1.81
CA LEU A 203 10.93 25.05 0.83
C LEU A 203 10.50 26.36 1.49
N LYS A 204 9.69 26.30 2.55
CA LYS A 204 9.35 27.47 3.36
C LYS A 204 10.59 28.06 4.04
N GLU A 205 11.42 27.23 4.67
CA GLU A 205 12.61 27.68 5.40
C GLU A 205 13.72 28.24 4.49
N ARG A 206 13.85 27.73 3.27
CA ARG A 206 14.94 28.09 2.35
C ARG A 206 14.56 29.13 1.31
N PHE A 207 13.29 29.18 0.89
CA PHE A 207 12.83 30.07 -0.17
C PHE A 207 11.62 30.93 0.23
N ASN A 208 11.13 30.82 1.48
CA ASN A 208 9.87 31.44 1.91
C ASN A 208 8.68 31.03 1.01
N LEU A 209 8.75 29.84 0.40
CA LEU A 209 7.70 29.34 -0.48
C LEU A 209 6.61 28.68 0.35
N ILE A 210 5.39 29.21 0.23
CA ILE A 210 4.20 28.69 0.91
C ILE A 210 3.48 27.78 -0.08
N VAL A 211 3.42 26.49 0.21
CA VAL A 211 2.62 25.53 -0.57
C VAL A 211 1.18 25.57 -0.06
N PRO A 212 0.20 26.00 -0.87
CA PRO A 212 -1.21 25.97 -0.46
C PRO A 212 -1.59 24.54 -0.08
N THR A 213 -1.98 24.35 1.18
CA THR A 213 -2.33 23.03 1.72
C THR A 213 -3.76 23.08 2.23
N ILE A 214 -4.59 22.18 1.71
CA ILE A 214 -5.95 21.95 2.22
C ILE A 214 -5.91 20.59 2.91
N GLN A 215 -6.24 20.57 4.21
CA GLN A 215 -6.33 19.36 4.99
C GLN A 215 -7.77 19.18 5.45
N ILE A 216 -8.35 18.02 5.15
CA ILE A 216 -9.70 17.65 5.57
C ILE A 216 -9.58 16.50 6.56
N HIS A 217 -10.13 16.70 7.76
CA HIS A 217 -10.16 15.68 8.80
C HIS A 217 -11.51 14.95 8.72
N PHE A 218 -11.48 13.73 8.19
CA PHE A 218 -12.67 12.90 8.00
C PHE A 218 -13.04 12.07 9.24
N GLY A 219 -12.22 12.09 10.31
CA GLY A 219 -12.42 11.27 11.49
C GLY A 219 -12.48 9.76 11.20
N ALA A 220 -11.94 9.35 10.04
CA ALA A 220 -12.02 7.98 9.54
C ALA A 220 -10.69 7.26 9.68
N GLY A 221 -10.76 5.98 10.03
CA GLY A 221 -9.60 5.11 10.18
C GLY A 221 -9.97 3.67 9.84
N TYR A 222 -8.95 2.83 9.71
CA TYR A 222 -9.15 1.43 9.37
C TYR A 222 -8.04 0.55 9.90
N VAL A 223 -8.39 -0.70 10.13
CA VAL A 223 -7.47 -1.81 10.44
C VAL A 223 -7.71 -2.92 9.43
N THR A 224 -6.63 -3.57 9.02
CA THR A 224 -6.69 -4.67 8.06
C THR A 224 -5.99 -5.89 8.64
N PHE A 225 -6.63 -7.06 8.56
CA PHE A 225 -6.08 -8.34 8.97
C PHE A 225 -6.45 -9.44 7.97
N VAL A 226 -5.80 -10.60 8.08
CA VAL A 226 -6.09 -11.78 7.25
C VAL A 226 -6.68 -12.88 8.13
N GLY A 227 -7.72 -13.55 7.65
CA GLY A 227 -8.34 -14.68 8.35
C GLY A 227 -8.95 -15.68 7.38
N GLU A 228 -9.19 -16.88 7.88
CA GLU A 228 -9.99 -17.90 7.20
C GLU A 228 -11.48 -17.54 7.29
N ARG A 229 -12.21 -17.78 6.20
CA ARG A 229 -13.67 -17.60 6.19
C ARG A 229 -14.37 -18.90 6.53
N PHE A 230 -15.38 -18.79 7.39
CA PHE A 230 -16.24 -19.89 7.81
C PHE A 230 -17.67 -19.63 7.34
N LYS A 231 -18.43 -20.72 7.16
CA LYS A 231 -19.85 -20.69 6.81
C LYS A 231 -20.62 -19.92 7.87
N THR A 232 -21.42 -18.98 7.40
CA THR A 232 -22.34 -18.16 8.19
C THR A 232 -23.78 -18.64 8.05
N GLY A 233 -24.09 -19.38 6.98
CA GLY A 233 -25.46 -19.76 6.61
C GLY A 233 -26.15 -18.72 5.74
N ASP A 234 -25.56 -17.54 5.53
CA ASP A 234 -26.00 -16.54 4.56
C ASP A 234 -25.27 -16.77 3.21
N PRO A 235 -25.98 -17.14 2.13
CA PRO A 235 -25.35 -17.39 0.83
C PRO A 235 -24.55 -16.21 0.26
N SER A 236 -24.90 -14.98 0.64
CA SER A 236 -24.17 -13.79 0.22
C SER A 236 -22.85 -13.64 0.96
N LEU A 237 -22.84 -13.88 2.27
CA LEU A 237 -21.62 -13.88 3.10
C LEU A 237 -20.79 -15.15 2.95
N ASP A 238 -21.35 -16.23 2.43
CA ASP A 238 -20.65 -17.48 2.15
C ASP A 238 -20.09 -17.55 0.71
N SER A 239 -20.40 -16.55 -0.12
CA SER A 239 -19.89 -16.45 -1.49
C SER A 239 -18.38 -16.14 -1.53
N LYS A 240 -17.67 -16.59 -2.56
CA LYS A 240 -16.25 -16.22 -2.79
C LYS A 240 -16.10 -14.82 -3.43
N HIS A 241 -17.07 -13.93 -3.22
CA HIS A 241 -17.07 -12.58 -3.77
C HIS A 241 -16.28 -11.62 -2.87
N ILE A 242 -15.86 -10.50 -3.46
CA ILE A 242 -15.50 -9.30 -2.70
C ILE A 242 -16.79 -8.73 -2.10
N ILE A 243 -16.77 -8.49 -0.80
CA ILE A 243 -17.93 -7.95 -0.07
C ILE A 243 -17.50 -6.67 0.61
N GLY A 244 -18.23 -5.59 0.37
CA GLY A 244 -18.02 -4.31 1.03
C GLY A 244 -19.31 -3.77 1.61
N TYR A 245 -19.28 -3.40 2.88
CA TYR A 245 -20.32 -2.59 3.52
C TYR A 245 -19.67 -1.25 3.91
N GLY A 246 -20.07 -0.20 3.21
CA GLY A 246 -19.51 1.12 3.41
C GLY A 246 -20.07 1.83 4.65
N LEU A 247 -19.27 2.76 5.16
CA LEU A 247 -19.66 3.70 6.20
C LEU A 247 -20.88 4.53 5.72
N SER A 248 -21.82 4.79 6.64
CA SER A 248 -22.94 5.72 6.44
C SER A 248 -23.08 6.68 7.62
N PRO A 249 -22.07 7.52 7.92
CA PRO A 249 -22.16 8.42 9.08
C PRO A 249 -23.30 9.43 8.88
N PRO A 250 -24.01 9.84 9.96
CA PRO A 250 -23.76 9.44 11.35
C PRO A 250 -24.42 8.10 11.76
N ASP A 251 -25.24 7.50 10.89
CA ASP A 251 -26.11 6.36 11.22
C ASP A 251 -25.34 5.04 11.34
N LYS A 252 -24.29 4.84 10.53
CA LYS A 252 -23.37 3.70 10.59
C LYS A 252 -21.93 4.17 10.54
N ASN A 253 -21.28 4.14 11.70
CA ASN A 253 -19.88 4.55 11.86
C ASN A 253 -18.88 3.45 11.55
N THR A 254 -19.33 2.23 11.27
CA THR A 254 -18.47 1.10 10.93
C THR A 254 -18.78 0.57 9.55
N GLY A 255 -17.75 0.04 8.89
CA GLY A 255 -17.83 -0.61 7.60
C GLY A 255 -16.83 -1.76 7.53
N VAL A 256 -17.04 -2.67 6.60
CA VAL A 256 -16.16 -3.82 6.39
C VAL A 256 -15.93 -4.05 4.90
N GLY A 257 -14.68 -4.33 4.53
CA GLY A 257 -14.31 -4.89 3.24
C GLY A 257 -13.72 -6.27 3.44
N ILE A 258 -14.23 -7.26 2.72
CA ILE A 258 -13.74 -8.63 2.69
C ILE A 258 -13.29 -8.91 1.26
N ILE A 259 -11.99 -9.20 1.10
CA ILE A 259 -11.40 -9.51 -0.20
C ILE A 259 -10.78 -10.90 -0.10
N PRO A 260 -11.26 -11.89 -0.86
CA PRO A 260 -10.59 -13.19 -0.96
C PRO A 260 -9.16 -13.00 -1.45
N ILE A 261 -8.21 -13.79 -0.93
CA ILE A 261 -6.79 -13.68 -1.32
C ILE A 261 -6.16 -15.00 -1.72
N HIS A 262 -6.59 -16.12 -1.15
CA HIS A 262 -5.96 -17.42 -1.40
C HIS A 262 -6.92 -18.54 -1.05
N GLU A 263 -6.95 -19.59 -1.87
CA GLU A 263 -7.67 -20.81 -1.52
C GLU A 263 -6.79 -21.70 -0.64
N ILE A 264 -7.36 -22.23 0.44
CA ILE A 264 -6.67 -23.12 1.35
C ILE A 264 -7.36 -24.47 1.43
N LYS A 265 -6.55 -25.51 1.60
CA LYS A 265 -7.04 -26.84 1.95
C LYS A 265 -7.24 -26.89 3.46
N THR A 266 -8.42 -27.33 3.86
CA THR A 266 -8.84 -27.42 5.25
C THR A 266 -9.64 -28.70 5.44
N MET A 267 -9.55 -29.29 6.63
CA MET A 267 -10.34 -30.45 7.03
C MET A 267 -11.59 -30.03 7.82
N ASP A 268 -11.73 -28.74 8.12
CA ASP A 268 -12.90 -28.20 8.81
C ASP A 268 -14.06 -28.06 7.82
N GLU A 269 -15.13 -28.82 8.05
CA GLU A 269 -16.33 -28.81 7.21
C GLU A 269 -17.08 -27.46 7.24
N ASN A 270 -16.84 -26.64 8.26
CA ASN A 270 -17.42 -25.29 8.37
C ASN A 270 -16.59 -24.24 7.66
N SER A 271 -15.37 -24.54 7.22
CA SER A 271 -14.57 -23.59 6.46
C SER A 271 -15.07 -23.44 5.01
N LEU A 272 -14.91 -22.23 4.47
CA LEU A 272 -15.10 -21.94 3.05
C LEU A 272 -13.81 -22.19 2.22
N GLY A 273 -12.76 -22.71 2.84
CA GLY A 273 -11.48 -23.02 2.18
C GLY A 273 -10.83 -21.79 1.54
N THR A 274 -11.03 -20.62 2.14
CA THR A 274 -10.61 -19.33 1.57
C THR A 274 -10.03 -18.44 2.67
N LEU A 275 -8.79 -18.00 2.48
CA LEU A 275 -8.23 -16.88 3.21
C LEU A 275 -8.72 -15.57 2.61
N SER A 276 -9.05 -14.61 3.46
CA SER A 276 -9.49 -13.28 3.04
C SER A 276 -8.84 -12.20 3.86
N THR A 277 -8.64 -11.06 3.23
CA THR A 277 -8.32 -9.83 3.92
C THR A 277 -9.61 -9.19 4.41
N PHE A 278 -9.66 -8.88 5.69
CA PHE A 278 -10.74 -8.14 6.34
C PHE A 278 -10.23 -6.73 6.66
N THR A 279 -10.89 -5.73 6.13
CA THR A 279 -10.62 -4.32 6.41
C THR A 279 -11.81 -3.74 7.13
N LEU A 280 -11.65 -3.41 8.40
CA LEU A 280 -12.66 -2.69 9.16
C LEU A 280 -12.39 -1.21 9.01
N GLN A 281 -13.42 -0.47 8.64
CA GLN A 281 -13.40 0.98 8.54
C GLN A 281 -14.25 1.56 9.66
N CYS A 282 -13.80 2.66 10.22
CA CYS A 282 -14.52 3.36 11.26
C CYS A 282 -14.49 4.86 10.97
N ALA A 283 -15.55 5.57 11.36
CA ALA A 283 -15.69 7.01 11.28
C ALA A 283 -15.85 7.63 12.68
N ASN A 284 -15.97 8.96 12.75
CA ASN A 284 -16.24 9.68 13.99
C ASN A 284 -15.25 9.41 15.14
N TYR A 285 -13.99 9.12 14.80
CA TYR A 285 -12.92 8.85 15.77
C TYR A 285 -13.09 7.56 16.60
N GLU A 286 -13.97 6.65 16.19
CA GLU A 286 -14.20 5.34 16.82
C GLU A 286 -13.24 4.29 16.25
N TYR A 287 -11.93 4.46 16.46
CA TYR A 287 -10.93 3.59 15.84
C TYR A 287 -10.86 2.20 16.48
N PRO A 288 -10.66 1.13 15.67
CA PRO A 288 -10.36 -0.19 16.20
C PRO A 288 -8.94 -0.22 16.80
N PRO A 289 -8.68 -1.08 17.79
CA PRO A 289 -7.34 -1.27 18.32
C PRO A 289 -6.41 -1.81 17.22
N ASN A 290 -5.13 -1.45 17.32
CA ASN A 290 -4.11 -1.78 16.33
C ASN A 290 -2.86 -2.45 16.96
N ASP A 291 -3.00 -2.89 18.20
CA ASP A 291 -1.92 -3.36 19.07
C ASP A 291 -1.82 -4.89 19.13
N SER A 292 -2.93 -5.62 19.10
CA SER A 292 -2.96 -7.08 19.00
C SER A 292 -4.17 -7.61 18.23
N TYR A 293 -4.06 -8.85 17.74
CA TYR A 293 -5.16 -9.55 17.08
C TYR A 293 -6.28 -9.86 18.08
N GLU A 294 -5.93 -10.22 19.31
CA GLU A 294 -6.89 -10.51 20.39
C GLU A 294 -7.72 -9.28 20.74
N ASN A 295 -7.08 -8.11 20.91
CA ASN A 295 -7.78 -6.87 21.19
C ASN A 295 -8.69 -6.47 20.03
N LEU A 296 -8.22 -6.69 18.79
CA LEU A 296 -9.03 -6.47 17.59
C LEU A 296 -10.25 -7.39 17.57
N LEU A 297 -10.09 -8.68 17.89
CA LEU A 297 -11.21 -9.62 17.95
C LEU A 297 -12.20 -9.28 19.06
N GLU A 298 -11.74 -8.90 20.24
CA GLU A 298 -12.61 -8.44 21.33
C GLU A 298 -13.38 -7.19 20.92
N TRP A 299 -12.71 -6.21 20.30
CA TRP A 299 -13.35 -5.01 19.78
C TRP A 299 -14.38 -5.34 18.70
N ILE A 300 -14.08 -6.27 17.78
CA ILE A 300 -15.04 -6.74 16.76
C ILE A 300 -16.27 -7.35 17.46
N LYS A 301 -16.08 -8.21 18.45
CA LYS A 301 -17.20 -8.79 19.21
C LYS A 301 -17.99 -7.74 19.99
N GLU A 302 -17.37 -6.65 20.44
CA GLU A 302 -18.08 -5.59 21.16
C GLU A 302 -18.83 -4.63 20.22
N LYS A 303 -18.24 -4.29 19.07
CA LYS A 303 -18.73 -3.23 18.17
C LYS A 303 -19.44 -3.74 16.92
N LEU A 304 -19.16 -4.97 16.53
CA LEU A 304 -19.65 -5.64 15.33
C LEU A 304 -20.27 -7.00 15.66
N ASP A 305 -20.75 -7.19 16.89
CA ASP A 305 -21.78 -8.19 17.20
C ASP A 305 -23.16 -7.56 17.00
N PRO A 306 -23.77 -7.74 15.82
CA PRO A 306 -25.18 -7.59 15.66
C PRO A 306 -25.80 -8.99 15.51
N GLU A 307 -27.06 -9.14 15.87
CA GLU A 307 -27.90 -10.00 15.05
C GLU A 307 -27.68 -9.76 13.55
#